data_AF-A0A2V8ESG1-F1
#
_entry.id   AF-A0A2V8ESG1-F1
#
_cell.length_a   1.000
_cell.length_b   1.000
_cell.length_c   1.000
_cell.angle_alpha   90.00
_cell.angle_beta   90.00
_cell.angle_gamma   90.00
#
_symmetry.space_group_name_H-M   'P 1'
#
loop_
_entity.id
_entity.type
_entity.pdbx_description
1 polymer ?
#
loop_
_entity_poly.entity_id
_entity_poly.type
_entity_poly.pdbx_seq_one_letter_code
_entity_poly.pdbx_strand_id
1 'polypeptide(L)' 'MKSHASFRTTVHLVDPLALHCPNCDRPLRYDHTNVGGVNEQHAEQWDYYICASCGTFQYRQRTRKLRFVDHRTSRAGDS' A
#
# COMPACT_ATOMS: atom_id res chain seq x y z
N MET A 1 18.18 6.55 34.51
CA MET A 1 17.44 7.00 33.31
C MET A 1 17.90 6.14 32.15
N LYS A 2 17.08 5.20 31.67
CA LYS A 2 17.45 4.28 30.58
C LYS A 2 16.91 4.86 29.27
N SER A 3 17.79 5.46 28.46
CA SER A 3 17.44 5.95 27.14
C SER A 3 17.14 4.76 26.23
N HIS A 4 15.87 4.58 25.86
CA HIS A 4 15.47 3.65 24.81
C HIS A 4 15.99 4.21 23.48
N ALA A 5 17.14 3.70 23.03
CA ALA A 5 17.67 4.04 21.72
C ALA A 5 16.63 3.61 20.65
N SER A 6 16.01 4.59 19.99
CA SER A 6 15.16 4.36 18.83
C SER A 6 16.06 3.95 17.67
N PHE A 7 16.20 2.65 17.43
CA PHE A 7 16.82 2.14 16.21
C PHE A 7 15.88 2.47 15.04
N ARG A 8 16.11 3.61 14.39
CA ARG A 8 15.43 3.96 13.13
C ARG A 8 16.04 3.12 12.01
N THR A 9 15.59 1.87 11.94
CA THR A 9 15.89 0.95 10.85
C THR A 9 15.33 1.54 9.57
N THR A 10 16.19 2.25 8.83
CA THR A 10 15.88 2.76 7.50
C THR A 10 16.17 1.62 6.51
N VAL A 11 15.31 0.59 6.51
CA VAL A 11 15.38 -0.47 5.48
C VAL A 11 14.61 0.05 4.27
N HIS A 12 15.30 0.87 3.47
CA HIS A 12 14.89 1.30 2.14
C HIS A 12 16.03 1.03 1.15
N LEU A 13 16.36 -0.25 0.93
CA LEU A 13 17.33 -0.65 -0.10
C LEU A 13 16.72 -1.55 -1.18
N VAL A 14 15.40 -1.69 -1.19
CA VAL A 14 14.69 -2.26 -2.32
C VAL A 14 13.63 -1.24 -2.65
N ASP A 15 13.90 -0.44 -3.68
CA ASP A 15 12.88 0.37 -4.34
C ASP A 15 11.70 -0.58 -4.60
N PRO A 16 10.56 -0.43 -3.90
CA PRO A 16 9.50 -1.43 -3.94
C PRO A 16 8.87 -1.31 -5.32
N LEU A 17 9.41 -2.06 -6.29
CA LEU A 17 9.09 -2.07 -7.73
C LEU A 17 8.11 -0.96 -8.03
N ALA A 18 8.59 0.26 -8.32
CA ALA A 18 7.72 1.43 -8.47
C ALA A 18 6.50 1.05 -9.32
N LEU A 19 5.37 0.79 -8.66
CA LEU A 19 4.23 0.16 -9.32
C LEU A 19 3.59 1.26 -10.14
N HIS A 20 3.42 1.03 -11.44
CA HIS A 20 2.79 2.01 -12.31
C HIS A 20 1.28 1.73 -12.36
N CYS A 21 0.50 2.80 -12.40
CA CYS A 21 -0.94 2.71 -12.56
C CYS A 21 -1.25 2.13 -13.94
N PRO A 22 -1.94 0.99 -14.08
CA PRO A 22 -2.20 0.37 -15.38
C PRO A 22 -3.12 1.22 -16.28
N ASN A 23 -3.76 2.27 -15.75
CA ASN A 23 -4.67 3.12 -16.50
C ASN A 23 -4.03 4.42 -17.03
N CYS A 24 -3.03 4.97 -16.36
CA CYS A 24 -2.39 6.22 -16.78
C CYS A 24 -0.84 6.17 -16.78
N ASP A 25 -0.28 5.00 -16.47
CA ASP A 25 1.16 4.73 -16.42
C ASP A 25 1.95 5.62 -15.45
N ARG A 26 1.27 6.27 -14.51
CA ARG A 26 1.91 7.12 -13.49
C ARG A 26 2.38 6.28 -12.30
N PRO A 27 3.46 6.67 -11.61
CA PRO A 27 3.92 5.96 -10.42
C PRO A 27 2.85 6.01 -9.33
N LEU A 28 2.54 4.85 -8.77
CA LEU A 28 1.67 4.72 -7.62
C LEU A 28 2.44 5.07 -6.35
N ARG A 29 1.81 5.85 -5.46
CA ARG A 29 2.35 6.14 -4.14
C ARG A 29 1.92 5.05 -3.18
N TYR A 30 2.86 4.50 -2.44
CA TYR A 30 2.54 3.64 -1.31
C TYR A 30 1.74 4.43 -0.27
N ASP A 31 0.64 3.84 0.21
CA ASP A 31 -0.21 4.44 1.24
C ASP A 31 -0.03 3.71 2.57
N HIS A 32 -0.47 2.45 2.64
CA HIS A 32 -0.33 1.62 3.82
C HIS A 32 -0.34 0.13 3.48
N THR A 33 0.21 -0.70 4.36
CA THR A 33 0.08 -2.15 4.31
C THR A 33 -0.99 -2.56 5.29
N ASN A 34 -1.90 -3.42 4.84
CA ASN A 34 -2.79 -4.16 5.70
C ASN A 34 -2.31 -5.62 5.77
N VAL A 35 -2.03 -6.10 6.98
CA VAL A 35 -1.76 -7.51 7.24
C VAL A 35 -2.97 -8.05 7.97
N GLY A 36 -3.74 -8.89 7.29
CA GLY A 36 -4.91 -9.55 7.86
C GLY A 36 -4.80 -11.06 7.63
N GLY A 37 -4.86 -11.82 8.71
CA GLY A 37 -5.03 -13.27 8.63
C GLY A 37 -6.51 -13.62 8.67
N VAL A 38 -6.96 -14.50 7.77
CA VAL A 38 -8.21 -15.27 8.01
C VAL A 38 -8.01 -16.37 9.05
N ASN A 39 -6.76 -16.67 9.44
CA ASN A 39 -6.32 -17.48 10.59
C ASN A 39 -4.81 -17.25 10.83
N GLU A 40 -4.28 -17.54 12.04
CA GLU A 40 -2.86 -17.34 12.45
C GLU A 40 -1.83 -18.00 11.54
N GLN A 41 -2.22 -19.04 10.77
CA GLN A 41 -1.33 -19.76 9.85
C GLN A 41 -1.28 -19.17 8.43
N HIS A 42 -2.20 -18.26 8.10
CA HIS A 42 -2.30 -17.65 6.77
C HIS A 42 -2.48 -16.13 6.88
N ALA A 43 -1.50 -15.47 7.50
CA ALA A 43 -1.39 -14.02 7.44
C ALA A 43 -1.26 -13.60 5.97
N GLU A 44 -2.24 -12.87 5.47
CA GLU A 44 -2.19 -12.32 4.14
C GLU A 44 -1.86 -10.83 4.21
N GLN A 45 -0.88 -10.44 3.40
CA GLN A 45 -0.42 -9.06 3.32
C GLN A 45 -0.90 -8.44 2.01
N TRP A 46 -1.56 -7.29 2.16
CA TRP A 46 -2.01 -6.43 1.07
C TRP A 46 -1.42 -5.05 1.24
N ASP A 47 -0.66 -4.60 0.25
CA ASP A 47 -0.13 -3.24 0.23
C ASP A 47 -1.06 -2.36 -0.61
N TYR A 48 -1.46 -1.22 -0.07
CA TYR A 48 -2.31 -0.27 -0.75
C TYR A 48 -1.47 0.84 -1.37
N TYR A 49 -1.86 1.19 -2.58
CA TYR A 49 -1.18 2.12 -3.45
C TYR A 49 -2.18 3.11 -4.02
N ILE A 50 -1.84 4.39 -4.03
CA ILE A 50 -2.72 5.46 -4.51
C ILE A 50 -2.13 6.10 -5.77
N CYS A 51 -2.94 6.14 -6.81
CA CYS A 51 -2.75 6.97 -7.98
C CYS A 51 -3.44 8.31 -7.75
N ALA A 52 -2.70 9.42 -7.90
CA ALA A 52 -3.26 10.78 -7.81
C ALA A 52 -4.36 11.09 -8.85
N SER A 53 -4.46 10.28 -9.91
CA SER A 53 -5.40 10.52 -11.03
C SER A 53 -6.48 9.44 -11.15
N CYS A 54 -6.20 8.18 -10.78
CA CYS A 54 -7.13 7.06 -11.01
C CYS A 54 -7.76 6.49 -9.75
N GLY A 55 -7.14 6.69 -8.56
CA GLY A 55 -7.63 6.12 -7.31
C GLY A 55 -6.71 5.05 -6.71
N THR A 56 -7.28 4.15 -5.91
CA THR A 56 -6.58 3.22 -5.02
C THR A 56 -6.50 1.81 -5.61
N PHE A 57 -5.31 1.24 -5.49
CA PHE A 57 -4.94 -0.10 -5.90
C PHE A 57 -4.47 -0.89 -4.68
N GLN A 58 -4.67 -2.20 -4.72
CA GLN A 58 -4.23 -3.14 -3.70
C GLN A 58 -3.32 -4.17 -4.36
N TYR A 59 -2.13 -4.32 -3.82
CA TYR A 59 -1.13 -5.30 -4.22
C TYR A 59 -1.12 -6.44 -3.21
N ARG A 60 -1.48 -7.63 -3.67
CA ARG A 60 -1.45 -8.85 -2.85
C ARG A 60 -0.04 -9.44 -2.90
N GLN A 61 0.70 -9.41 -1.79
CA GLN A 61 2.08 -9.89 -1.72
C GLN A 61 2.20 -11.36 -2.11
N ARG A 62 1.27 -12.22 -1.64
CA ARG A 62 1.27 -13.66 -1.92
C ARG A 62 1.25 -13.99 -3.41
N THR A 63 0.39 -13.32 -4.19
CA THR A 63 0.22 -13.61 -5.62
C THR A 63 0.92 -12.60 -6.51
N ARG A 64 1.52 -11.56 -5.95
CA ARG A 64 2.08 -10.40 -6.65
C ARG A 64 1.12 -9.77 -7.65
N LYS A 65 -0.18 -9.77 -7.34
CA LYS A 65 -1.23 -9.21 -8.20
C LYS A 65 -1.66 -7.85 -7.70
N LEU A 66 -1.63 -6.86 -8.58
CA LEU A 66 -2.24 -5.55 -8.37
C LEU A 66 -3.71 -5.60 -8.79
N ARG A 67 -4.61 -5.15 -7.93
CA ARG A 67 -6.04 -5.02 -8.22
C ARG A 67 -6.49 -3.60 -7.96
N PHE A 68 -7.36 -3.09 -8.80
CA PHE A 68 -8.05 -1.83 -8.52
C PHE A 68 -9.10 -2.08 -7.44
N VAL A 69 -9.12 -1.24 -6.40
CA VAL A 69 -10.07 -1.40 -5.28
C VAL A 69 -11.11 -0.30 -5.29
N ASP A 70 -10.70 0.94 -5.55
CA ASP A 70 -11.66 2.04 -5.58
C ASP A 70 -11.13 3.23 -6.39
N HIS A 71 -12.05 3.88 -7.11
CA HIS A 71 -11.85 5.24 -7.59
C HIS A 71 -12.33 6.18 -6.48
N ARG A 72 -11.47 6.67 -5.59
CA ARG A 72 -11.90 7.82 -4.78
C ARG A 72 -11.95 9.05 -5.68
N THR A 73 -13.02 9.18 -6.45
CA THR A 73 -13.62 10.48 -6.69
C THR A 73 -13.96 10.97 -5.32
N SER A 74 -13.15 11.87 -4.77
CA SER A 74 -13.42 12.54 -3.50
C SER A 74 -14.80 13.18 -3.60
N ARG A 75 -15.86 12.48 -3.18
CA ARG A 75 -17.07 13.14 -2.70
C ARG A 75 -16.70 13.72 -1.34
N ALA A 76 -16.13 14.91 -1.39
CA ALA A 76 -16.51 15.93 -0.44
C ALA A 76 -18.04 16.09 -0.57
N GLY A 77 -18.74 15.93 0.54
CA GLY A 77 -20.21 16.02 0.62
C GLY A 77 -20.74 14.87 1.48
N ASP A 78 -21.46 15.09 2.56
CA ASP A 78 -22.11 16.33 3.00
C ASP A 78 -22.69 16.08 4.40
N SER A 79 -22.58 17.10 5.27
CA SER A 79 -23.39 17.38 6.47
C SER A 79 -23.36 16.44 7.68
#